data_AF-A0A806K1M5-F1
#
_entry.id   AF-A0A806K1M5-F1
#
_cell.length_a   1.000
_cell.length_b   1.000
_cell.length_c   1.000
_cell.angle_alpha   90.00
_cell.angle_beta   90.00
_cell.angle_gamma   90.00
#
_symmetry.space_group_name_H-M   'P 1'
#
loop_
_entity.id
_entity.type
_entity.pdbx_description
1 polymer ?
#
loop_
_entity_poly.entity_id
_entity_poly.type
_entity_poly.pdbx_seq_one_letter_code
_entity_poly.pdbx_strand_id
1 'polypeptide(L)'
;MDLPIALSVMAAAGIAPIPEKILVMGELELSGRIRPVRGVLSAIAAGLAEGITEFIVPAENSREAAILAGSTASNGAASCGAQFTAAENLQGAVHALFIREKEGKLPASIEHTSSLHAANANQSFDRFDMPSCEVFFDNNPAGDFSNVRGQVVYKRALEVAAAGGHNVLVFGPPGAGKTMLARRLPSIM
;
A
#
# COMPACT_ATOMS: atom_id res chain seq x y z
N MET A 1 3.24 4.61 -3.10
CA MET A 1 2.38 4.11 -2.01
C MET A 1 2.38 5.19 -0.94
N ASP A 2 1.42 6.10 -1.03
CA ASP A 2 1.48 7.35 -0.27
C ASP A 2 0.70 7.24 1.05
N LEU A 3 -0.31 6.35 1.10
CA LEU A 3 -1.07 6.08 2.33
C LEU A 3 -0.21 5.47 3.44
N PRO A 4 0.63 4.43 3.22
CA PRO A 4 1.51 3.93 4.27
C PRO A 4 2.47 5.00 4.79
N ILE A 5 3.03 5.83 3.90
CA ILE A 5 3.93 6.92 4.29
C ILE A 5 3.20 7.94 5.17
N ALA A 6 2.00 8.38 4.76
CA ALA A 6 1.20 9.31 5.53
C ALA A 6 0.87 8.77 6.93
N LEU A 7 0.43 7.52 7.01
CA LEU A 7 0.14 6.88 8.29
C LEU A 7 1.41 6.74 9.16
N SER A 8 2.55 6.31 8.60
CA SER A 8 3.80 6.23 9.35
C SER A 8 4.22 7.58 9.94
N VAL A 9 4.06 8.67 9.20
CA VAL A 9 4.32 10.02 9.71
C VAL A 9 3.33 10.38 10.83
N MET A 10 2.05 10.05 10.68
CA MET A 10 1.05 10.29 11.72
C MET A 10 1.31 9.46 12.99
N ALA A 11 1.79 8.22 12.85
CA ALA A 11 2.19 7.40 13.99
C ALA A 11 3.42 7.95 14.70
N ALA A 12 4.44 8.38 13.95
CA ALA A 12 5.61 9.04 14.52
C ALA A 12 5.24 10.34 15.27
N ALA A 13 4.19 11.03 14.82
CA ALA A 13 3.64 12.20 15.49
C ALA A 13 2.71 11.88 16.68
N GLY A 14 2.44 10.61 16.97
CA GLY A 14 1.51 10.17 18.03
C GLY A 14 0.03 10.42 17.70
N ILE A 15 -0.31 10.63 16.43
CA ILE A 15 -1.67 10.95 15.95
C ILE A 15 -2.43 9.68 15.52
N ALA A 16 -1.74 8.64 15.07
CA ALA A 16 -2.37 7.40 14.62
C ALA A 16 -1.75 6.18 15.35
N PRO A 17 -2.56 5.36 16.04
CA PRO A 17 -2.08 4.16 16.72
C PRO A 17 -1.90 3.01 15.72
N ILE A 18 -0.72 2.92 15.09
CA ILE A 18 -0.41 1.85 14.14
C ILE A 18 0.10 0.61 14.89
N PRO A 19 -0.54 -0.56 14.74
CA PRO A 19 -0.06 -1.80 15.34
C PRO A 19 1.16 -2.36 14.60
N GLU A 20 1.94 -3.22 15.26
CA GLU A 20 3.19 -3.76 14.71
C GLU A 20 3.01 -4.67 13.48
N LYS A 21 1.86 -5.34 13.35
CA LYS A 21 1.60 -6.36 12.32
C LYS A 21 0.39 -6.01 11.47
N ILE A 22 0.48 -4.90 10.76
CA ILE A 22 -0.53 -4.45 9.80
C ILE A 22 0.07 -4.18 8.43
N LEU A 23 -0.67 -4.56 7.39
CA LEU A 23 -0.36 -4.21 6.02
C LEU A 23 -1.34 -3.15 5.54
N VAL A 24 -0.83 -1.98 5.17
CA VAL A 24 -1.64 -0.90 4.60
C VAL A 24 -1.34 -0.75 3.12
N MET A 25 -2.38 -0.64 2.30
CA MET A 25 -2.29 -0.39 0.87
C MET A 25 -3.14 0.80 0.46
N GLY A 26 -2.61 1.59 -0.47
CA GLY A 26 -3.33 2.73 -1.02
C GLY A 26 -2.40 3.81 -1.55
N GLU A 27 -2.87 4.49 -2.58
CA GLU A 27 -2.35 5.80 -2.98
C GLU A 27 -3.20 6.87 -2.32
N LEU A 28 -2.58 7.98 -1.91
CA LEU A 28 -3.27 9.06 -1.20
C LEU A 28 -3.31 10.30 -2.09
N GLU A 29 -4.51 10.79 -2.37
CA GLU A 29 -4.68 12.08 -3.04
C GLU A 29 -4.51 13.24 -2.08
N LEU A 30 -4.20 14.42 -2.64
CA LEU A 30 -4.19 15.68 -1.87
C LEU A 30 -5.57 16.01 -1.26
N SER A 31 -6.65 15.44 -1.82
CA SER A 31 -8.02 15.51 -1.30
C SER A 31 -8.24 14.70 -0.03
N GLY A 32 -7.27 13.85 0.35
CA GLY A 32 -7.39 12.88 1.42
C GLY A 32 -8.08 11.58 1.01
N ARG A 33 -8.51 11.42 -0.25
CA ARG A 33 -9.08 10.17 -0.77
C ARG A 33 -8.01 9.11 -0.99
N ILE A 34 -8.38 7.86 -0.77
CA ILE A 34 -7.52 6.69 -1.03
C ILE A 34 -7.86 6.15 -2.41
N ARG A 35 -6.88 6.18 -3.32
CA ARG A 35 -6.98 5.61 -4.66
C ARG A 35 -6.70 4.11 -4.63
N PRO A 36 -7.35 3.34 -5.53
CA PRO A 36 -7.08 1.93 -5.68
C PRO A 36 -5.65 1.69 -6.19
N VAL A 37 -5.11 0.53 -5.82
CA VAL A 37 -3.79 0.09 -6.27
C VAL A 37 -3.91 -1.28 -6.93
N ARG A 38 -3.00 -1.58 -7.87
CA ARG A 38 -2.93 -2.89 -8.52
C ARG A 38 -2.15 -3.87 -7.65
N GLY A 39 -2.57 -5.13 -7.66
CA GLY A 39 -1.86 -6.20 -6.94
C GLY A 39 -2.22 -6.31 -5.46
N VAL A 40 -3.38 -5.78 -5.05
CA VAL A 40 -3.87 -5.89 -3.66
C VAL A 40 -4.02 -7.36 -3.26
N LEU A 41 -4.59 -8.19 -4.15
CA LEU A 41 -4.70 -9.63 -3.92
C LEU A 41 -3.33 -10.28 -3.64
N SER A 42 -2.33 -10.03 -4.48
CA SER A 42 -1.00 -10.62 -4.35
C SER A 42 -0.30 -10.16 -3.08
N ALA A 43 -0.40 -8.87 -2.75
CA ALA A 43 0.22 -8.31 -1.56
C ALA A 43 -0.46 -8.81 -0.27
N ILE A 44 -1.78 -8.98 -0.26
CA ILE A 44 -2.48 -9.62 0.86
C ILE A 44 -2.06 -11.07 1.00
N ALA A 45 -2.04 -11.85 -0.10
CA ALA A 45 -1.64 -13.24 -0.06
C ALA A 45 -0.21 -13.43 0.48
N ALA A 46 0.72 -12.56 0.06
CA ALA A 46 2.07 -12.52 0.60
C ALA A 46 2.09 -12.14 2.09
N GLY A 47 1.32 -11.13 2.49
CA GLY A 47 1.20 -10.72 3.89
C GLY A 47 0.65 -11.83 4.79
N LEU A 48 -0.35 -12.57 4.32
CA LEU A 48 -0.89 -13.74 5.03
C LEU A 48 0.16 -14.83 5.21
N ALA A 49 0.99 -15.10 4.18
CA ALA A 49 2.08 -16.06 4.26
C ALA A 49 3.16 -15.65 5.29
N GLU A 50 3.37 -14.34 5.48
CA GLU A 50 4.25 -13.75 6.49
C GLU A 50 3.57 -13.59 7.88
N GLY A 51 2.34 -14.09 8.04
CA GLY A 51 1.62 -14.05 9.31
C GLY A 51 1.06 -12.66 9.67
N ILE A 52 0.87 -11.78 8.69
CA ILE A 52 0.13 -10.53 8.86
C ILE A 52 -1.36 -10.86 8.98
N THR A 53 -2.00 -10.37 10.03
CA THR A 53 -3.40 -10.66 10.36
C THR A 53 -4.33 -9.47 10.12
N GLU A 54 -3.79 -8.29 9.85
CA GLU A 54 -4.53 -7.03 9.80
C GLU A 54 -4.19 -6.28 8.52
N PHE A 55 -5.22 -5.88 7.78
CA PHE A 55 -5.07 -5.28 6.46
C PHE A 55 -5.96 -4.04 6.32
N ILE A 56 -5.38 -2.92 5.90
CA ILE A 56 -6.14 -1.74 5.44
C ILE A 56 -5.96 -1.64 3.93
N VAL A 57 -7.07 -1.62 3.20
CA VAL A 57 -7.09 -1.58 1.74
C VAL A 57 -7.97 -0.44 1.23
N PRO A 58 -7.75 0.05 0.00
CA PRO A 58 -8.66 1.00 -0.64
C PRO A 58 -10.06 0.40 -0.73
N ALA A 59 -11.10 1.20 -0.49
CA ALA A 59 -12.47 0.74 -0.57
C ALA A 59 -12.83 0.14 -1.94
N GLU A 60 -12.28 0.68 -3.02
CA GLU A 60 -12.46 0.15 -4.38
C GLU A 60 -11.82 -1.23 -4.59
N ASN A 61 -10.75 -1.57 -3.86
CA ASN A 61 -10.12 -2.90 -3.89
C ASN A 61 -10.71 -3.86 -2.84
N SER A 62 -11.78 -3.49 -2.13
CA SER A 62 -12.40 -4.33 -1.10
C SER A 62 -12.84 -5.70 -1.63
N ARG A 63 -13.32 -5.77 -2.88
CA ARG A 63 -13.71 -7.02 -3.54
C ARG A 63 -12.52 -7.98 -3.72
N GLU A 64 -11.35 -7.48 -4.09
CA GLU A 64 -10.13 -8.29 -4.21
C GLU A 64 -9.70 -8.84 -2.85
N ALA A 65 -9.75 -8.01 -1.81
CA ALA A 65 -9.43 -8.42 -0.45
C ALA A 65 -10.40 -9.49 0.08
N ALA A 66 -11.70 -9.34 -0.23
CA ALA A 66 -12.74 -10.27 0.20
C ALA A 66 -12.55 -11.69 -0.36
N ILE A 67 -11.92 -11.84 -1.53
CA ILE A 67 -11.60 -13.16 -2.10
C ILE A 67 -10.71 -13.96 -1.16
N LEU A 68 -9.72 -13.30 -0.53
CA LEU A 68 -8.79 -13.95 0.41
C LEU A 68 -9.37 -14.09 1.82
N ALA A 69 -10.30 -13.21 2.19
CA ALA A 69 -11.08 -13.36 3.42
C ALA A 69 -12.01 -14.59 3.37
N GLY A 70 -12.52 -14.93 2.17
CA GLY A 70 -13.44 -16.05 1.94
C GLY A 70 -12.78 -17.35 1.48
N SER A 71 -11.53 -17.32 0.99
CA SER A 71 -10.83 -18.52 0.56
C SER A 71 -10.25 -19.28 1.76
N THR A 72 -11.07 -20.12 2.38
CA THR A 72 -10.57 -21.27 3.13
C THR A 72 -9.75 -22.13 2.19
N ALA A 73 -8.43 -22.07 2.33
CA ALA A 73 -7.52 -22.91 1.56
C ALA A 73 -7.87 -24.38 1.83
N SER A 74 -8.20 -25.12 0.77
CA SER A 74 -8.52 -26.56 0.82
C SER A 74 -7.31 -27.46 1.16
N ASN A 75 -6.18 -26.89 1.55
CA ASN A 75 -4.98 -27.62 1.96
C ASN A 75 -4.48 -27.13 3.33
N GLY A 76 -5.05 -27.68 4.41
CA GLY A 76 -4.38 -27.91 5.70
C GLY A 76 -3.79 -26.74 6.51
N ALA A 77 -3.81 -25.49 6.04
CA ALA A 77 -3.33 -24.34 6.81
C ALA A 77 -4.52 -23.57 7.39
N ALA A 78 -4.43 -23.33 8.70
CA ALA A 78 -5.37 -22.67 9.59
C ALA A 78 -6.33 -21.67 8.93
N SER A 79 -7.60 -21.69 9.36
CA SER A 79 -8.55 -20.59 9.21
C SER A 79 -7.86 -19.28 9.59
N CYS A 80 -7.35 -18.55 8.61
CA CYS A 80 -6.59 -17.35 8.90
C CYS A 80 -7.61 -16.29 9.29
N GLY A 81 -7.66 -15.94 10.57
CA GLY A 81 -8.50 -14.89 11.13
C GLY A 81 -8.05 -13.49 10.71
N ALA A 82 -7.77 -13.33 9.42
CA ALA A 82 -7.33 -12.10 8.80
C ALA A 82 -8.48 -11.09 8.79
N GLN A 83 -8.20 -9.91 9.31
CA GLN A 83 -9.15 -8.80 9.40
C GLN A 83 -8.81 -7.78 8.33
N PHE A 84 -9.83 -7.44 7.54
CA PHE A 84 -9.72 -6.51 6.43
C PHE A 84 -10.57 -5.29 6.73
N THR A 85 -10.01 -4.11 6.52
CA THR A 85 -10.74 -2.85 6.59
C THR A 85 -10.57 -2.10 5.29
N ALA A 86 -11.71 -1.78 4.68
CA ALA A 86 -11.80 -0.92 3.51
C ALA A 86 -11.88 0.55 3.95
N ALA A 87 -11.02 1.40 3.38
CA ALA A 87 -11.03 2.85 3.65
C ALA A 87 -11.12 3.65 2.34
N GLU A 88 -12.01 4.66 2.32
CA GLU A 88 -12.19 5.58 1.18
C GLU A 88 -11.30 6.82 1.28
N ASN A 89 -10.85 7.16 2.50
CA ASN A 89 -10.06 8.35 2.79
C ASN A 89 -9.14 8.14 3.99
N LEU A 90 -8.17 9.04 4.15
CA LEU A 90 -7.18 9.00 5.23
C LEU A 90 -7.83 9.06 6.62
N GLN A 91 -8.86 9.89 6.77
CA GLN A 91 -9.58 10.00 8.04
C GLN A 91 -10.23 8.68 8.45
N GLY A 92 -10.85 7.97 7.52
CA GLY A 92 -11.42 6.64 7.74
C GLY A 92 -10.36 5.62 8.11
N ALA A 93 -9.23 5.60 7.38
CA ALA A 93 -8.11 4.71 7.73
C ALA A 93 -7.59 4.95 9.15
N VAL A 94 -7.41 6.21 9.56
CA VAL A 94 -6.99 6.58 10.92
C VAL A 94 -8.07 6.23 11.94
N HIS A 95 -9.35 6.47 11.63
CA HIS A 95 -10.45 6.14 12.51
C HIS A 95 -10.54 4.63 12.80
N ALA A 96 -10.32 3.79 11.78
CA ALA A 96 -10.24 2.35 11.95
C ALA A 96 -9.10 1.92 12.89
N LEU A 97 -7.94 2.57 12.82
CA LEU A 97 -6.83 2.33 13.74
C LEU A 97 -7.19 2.68 15.19
N PHE A 98 -7.92 3.78 15.41
CA PHE A 98 -8.40 4.15 16.74
C PHE A 98 -9.44 3.18 17.29
N ILE A 99 -10.35 2.68 16.45
CA ILE A 99 -11.30 1.62 16.85
C ILE A 99 -10.51 0.36 17.23
N ARG A 100 -9.53 -0.01 16.41
CA ARG A 100 -8.64 -1.16 16.65
C ARG A 100 -7.89 -1.08 17.98
N GLU A 101 -7.43 0.10 18.36
CA GLU A 101 -6.75 0.33 19.64
C GLU A 101 -7.70 0.10 20.83
N LYS A 102 -8.96 0.52 20.71
CA LYS A 102 -9.97 0.36 21.77
C LYS A 102 -10.54 -1.06 21.87
N GLU A 103 -10.84 -1.67 20.74
CA GLU A 103 -11.58 -2.94 20.67
C GLU A 103 -10.66 -4.16 20.52
N GLY A 104 -9.37 -3.96 20.25
CA GLY A 104 -8.44 -5.05 20.03
C GLY A 104 -8.59 -5.72 18.65
N LYS A 105 -9.48 -5.24 17.78
CA LYS A 105 -9.74 -5.77 16.42
C LYS A 105 -10.07 -4.67 15.40
N LEU A 106 -9.68 -4.86 14.14
CA LEU A 106 -9.98 -3.91 13.07
C LEU A 106 -11.44 -4.10 12.64
N PRO A 107 -12.17 -3.00 12.40
CA PRO A 107 -13.56 -3.08 11.94
C PRO A 107 -13.62 -3.62 10.50
N ALA A 108 -14.48 -4.60 10.25
CA ALA A 108 -14.62 -5.22 8.92
C ALA A 108 -15.06 -4.24 7.82
N SER A 109 -15.77 -3.18 8.21
CA SER A 109 -16.27 -2.12 7.32
C SER A 109 -16.38 -0.81 8.11
N ILE A 110 -15.91 0.30 7.54
CA ILE A 110 -16.21 1.63 8.08
C ILE A 110 -17.53 2.07 7.42
N GLU A 111 -18.65 1.73 8.03
CA GLU A 111 -19.95 2.27 7.60
C GLU A 111 -20.01 3.75 8.00
N HIS A 112 -19.62 4.65 7.10
CA HIS A 112 -20.26 5.96 7.12
C HIS A 112 -21.65 5.76 6.53
N THR A 113 -22.65 5.90 7.40
CA THR A 113 -24.07 5.96 7.09
C THR A 113 -24.36 6.93 5.95
N SER A 114 -24.40 6.41 4.73
CA SER A 114 -25.28 6.86 3.67
C SER A 114 -25.43 5.71 2.69
N SER A 115 -26.54 4.99 2.86
CA SER A 115 -27.16 4.06 1.91
C SER A 115 -26.65 4.19 0.46
N LEU A 116 -26.24 3.08 -0.15
CA LEU A 116 -26.83 2.54 -1.38
C LEU A 116 -26.00 1.36 -1.93
N HIS A 117 -26.73 0.27 -2.18
CA HIS A 117 -26.44 -0.81 -3.13
C HIS A 117 -25.36 -1.85 -2.78
N ALA A 118 -25.81 -2.82 -1.98
CA ALA A 118 -25.65 -4.21 -2.39
C ALA A 118 -26.22 -4.38 -3.82
N ALA A 119 -25.35 -4.68 -4.79
CA ALA A 119 -25.80 -5.22 -6.07
C ALA A 119 -24.69 -6.00 -6.77
N ASN A 120 -24.99 -7.29 -6.92
CA ASN A 120 -24.57 -8.22 -7.97
C ASN A 120 -23.16 -8.82 -7.93
N ALA A 121 -23.15 -9.99 -7.27
CA ALA A 121 -22.56 -11.22 -7.77
C ALA A 121 -22.87 -11.45 -9.26
N ASN A 122 -21.99 -12.23 -9.89
CA ASN A 122 -22.00 -12.71 -11.29
C ASN A 122 -21.31 -11.78 -12.28
N GLN A 123 -19.98 -11.92 -12.34
CA GLN A 123 -19.31 -12.00 -13.64
C GLN A 123 -18.23 -13.08 -13.55
N SER A 124 -18.56 -14.21 -14.17
CA SER A 124 -17.68 -15.34 -14.49
C SER A 124 -16.42 -14.82 -15.17
N PHE A 125 -15.26 -15.05 -14.57
CA PHE A 125 -13.97 -14.83 -15.21
C PHE A 125 -13.36 -16.19 -15.55
N ASP A 126 -13.23 -16.43 -16.85
CA ASP A 126 -12.62 -17.60 -17.45
C ASP A 126 -11.16 -17.76 -17.02
N ARG A 127 -10.73 -19.03 -16.94
CA ARG A 127 -9.36 -19.47 -16.62
C ARG A 127 -8.32 -18.60 -17.32
N PHE A 128 -7.52 -17.89 -16.52
CA PHE A 128 -6.30 -17.28 -17.01
C PHE A 128 -5.17 -18.31 -16.92
N ASP A 129 -4.79 -18.89 -18.07
CA ASP A 129 -3.58 -19.70 -18.20
C ASP A 129 -2.37 -18.83 -17.86
N MET A 130 -1.58 -19.28 -16.88
CA MET A 130 -0.29 -18.69 -16.51
C MET A 130 0.76 -19.09 -17.55
N PRO A 131 1.30 -18.16 -18.36
CA PRO A 131 2.50 -18.46 -19.12
C PRO A 131 3.69 -18.53 -18.17
N SER A 132 4.59 -19.47 -18.47
CA SER A 132 5.79 -19.79 -17.70
C SER A 132 6.69 -18.59 -17.46
N CYS A 133 7.19 -18.54 -16.23
CA CYS A 133 8.04 -17.51 -15.67
C CYS A 133 9.42 -17.48 -16.36
N GLU A 134 9.73 -16.35 -17.01
CA GLU A 134 11.09 -15.87 -17.22
C GLU A 134 11.10 -14.37 -16.87
N VAL A 135 11.65 -14.03 -15.71
CA VAL A 135 11.75 -12.63 -15.25
C VAL A 135 12.97 -11.99 -15.89
N PHE A 136 12.76 -11.31 -17.03
CA PHE A 136 13.77 -10.48 -17.67
C PHE A 136 14.00 -9.21 -16.85
N PHE A 137 15.14 -9.12 -16.14
CA PHE A 137 15.69 -7.84 -15.67
C PHE A 137 16.62 -7.29 -16.75
N ASP A 138 16.11 -6.45 -17.65
CA ASP A 138 16.82 -5.27 -18.15
C ASP A 138 16.00 -4.45 -19.16
N ASN A 139 15.60 -3.23 -18.76
CA ASN A 139 15.97 -1.95 -19.40
C ASN A 139 15.04 -0.81 -18.91
N ASN A 140 15.65 0.02 -18.06
CA ASN A 140 15.13 1.15 -17.29
C ASN A 140 14.39 2.24 -18.13
N PRO A 141 13.06 2.46 -17.95
CA PRO A 141 12.34 3.60 -18.55
C PRO A 141 12.53 4.94 -17.79
N ALA A 142 13.22 4.95 -16.65
CA ALA A 142 13.39 6.12 -15.78
C ALA A 142 14.73 6.86 -15.97
N GLY A 143 15.67 6.32 -16.76
CA GLY A 143 17.00 6.90 -16.99
C GLY A 143 17.97 6.72 -15.82
N ASP A 144 19.26 6.89 -16.07
CA ASP A 144 20.33 6.76 -15.07
C ASP A 144 20.48 8.06 -14.23
N PHE A 145 20.86 7.92 -12.95
CA PHE A 145 21.15 9.01 -12.00
C PHE A 145 22.32 9.89 -12.46
N SER A 146 23.28 9.32 -13.20
CA SER A 146 24.40 10.07 -13.79
C SER A 146 23.93 11.22 -14.71
N ASN A 147 22.76 11.07 -15.34
CA ASN A 147 22.18 12.06 -16.26
C ASN A 147 21.56 13.28 -15.55
N VAL A 148 21.41 13.26 -14.23
CA VAL A 148 20.91 14.41 -13.48
C VAL A 148 21.99 15.49 -13.48
N ARG A 149 21.71 16.67 -14.05
CA ARG A 149 22.64 17.81 -14.02
C ARG A 149 22.26 18.77 -12.90
N GLY A 150 23.24 19.21 -12.12
CA GLY A 150 23.01 20.08 -10.95
C GLY A 150 22.49 19.33 -9.72
N GLN A 151 21.72 20.02 -8.87
CA GLN A 151 21.09 19.48 -7.65
C GLN A 151 22.06 18.82 -6.66
N VAL A 152 23.20 19.47 -6.39
CA VAL A 152 24.31 18.91 -5.59
C VAL A 152 23.87 18.45 -4.19
N VAL A 153 23.03 19.24 -3.51
CA VAL A 153 22.53 18.92 -2.16
C VAL A 153 21.64 17.68 -2.19
N TYR A 154 20.74 17.58 -3.17
CA TYR A 154 19.85 16.43 -3.31
C TYR A 154 20.63 15.18 -3.69
N LYS A 155 21.58 15.27 -4.64
CA LYS A 155 22.39 14.11 -5.03
C LYS A 155 23.13 13.49 -3.85
N ARG A 156 23.83 14.33 -3.09
CA ARG A 156 24.59 13.87 -1.92
C ARG A 156 23.69 13.28 -0.84
N ALA A 157 22.52 13.84 -0.61
CA ALA A 157 21.55 13.28 0.33
C ALA A 157 21.04 11.90 -0.12
N LEU A 158 20.77 11.73 -1.42
CA LEU A 158 20.33 10.46 -1.99
C LEU A 158 21.43 9.39 -1.96
N GLU A 159 22.67 9.76 -2.28
CA GLU A 159 23.84 8.86 -2.20
C GLU A 159 24.07 8.36 -0.77
N VAL A 160 24.01 9.25 0.22
CA VAL A 160 24.16 8.90 1.64
C VAL A 160 23.02 7.98 2.10
N ALA A 161 21.80 8.25 1.66
CA ALA A 161 20.65 7.42 2.02
C ALA A 161 20.70 6.04 1.35
N ALA A 162 21.08 5.96 0.08
CA ALA A 162 21.27 4.70 -0.63
C ALA A 162 22.38 3.85 0.01
N ALA A 163 23.53 4.45 0.31
CA ALA A 163 24.64 3.76 0.98
C ALA A 163 24.27 3.26 2.38
N GLY A 164 23.36 3.95 3.09
CA GLY A 164 22.89 3.58 4.42
C GLY A 164 21.62 2.74 4.46
N GLY A 165 20.98 2.45 3.33
CA GLY A 165 19.67 1.78 3.29
C GLY A 165 18.55 2.57 3.99
N HIS A 166 18.66 3.91 4.02
CA HIS A 166 17.69 4.77 4.71
C HIS A 166 16.49 5.15 3.83
N ASN A 167 15.33 5.32 4.46
CA ASN A 167 14.14 5.84 3.80
C ASN A 167 14.29 7.34 3.50
N VAL A 168 13.92 7.76 2.29
CA VAL A 168 14.03 9.15 1.84
C VAL A 168 12.67 9.74 1.49
N LEU A 169 12.38 10.93 2.02
CA LEU A 169 11.26 11.77 1.60
C LEU A 169 11.78 13.04 0.90
N VAL A 170 11.30 13.34 -0.30
CA VAL A 170 11.76 14.49 -1.11
C VAL A 170 10.62 15.51 -1.29
N PHE A 171 10.74 16.70 -0.70
CA PHE A 171 9.70 17.74 -0.71
C PHE A 171 10.15 19.09 -1.32
N GLY A 172 9.20 19.91 -1.79
CA GLY A 172 9.37 21.33 -2.19
C GLY A 172 8.56 21.77 -3.44
N PRO A 173 8.90 22.91 -4.07
CA PRO A 173 8.11 23.51 -5.15
C PRO A 173 7.90 22.58 -6.37
N PRO A 174 6.74 22.66 -7.06
CA PRO A 174 6.49 21.89 -8.27
C PRO A 174 7.48 22.28 -9.38
N GLY A 175 7.86 21.32 -10.23
CA GLY A 175 8.83 21.54 -11.32
C GLY A 175 10.31 21.52 -10.90
N ALA A 176 10.62 21.42 -9.60
CA ALA A 176 12.01 21.38 -9.11
C ALA A 176 12.76 20.05 -9.35
N GLY A 177 12.16 19.09 -10.08
CA GLY A 177 12.82 17.84 -10.45
C GLY A 177 12.82 16.72 -9.38
N LYS A 178 11.94 16.78 -8.38
CA LYS A 178 11.91 15.78 -7.27
C LYS A 178 11.48 14.39 -7.73
N THR A 179 10.41 14.32 -8.52
CA THR A 179 9.95 13.06 -9.13
C THR A 179 10.99 12.51 -10.11
N MET A 180 11.74 13.40 -10.77
CA MET A 180 12.82 13.05 -11.70
C MET A 180 14.03 12.43 -10.97
N LEU A 181 14.38 12.93 -9.78
CA LEU A 181 15.39 12.38 -8.88
C LEU A 181 14.94 11.05 -8.25
N ALA A 182 13.72 10.99 -7.70
CA ALA A 182 13.18 9.79 -7.06
C ALA A 182 13.09 8.60 -8.02
N ARG A 183 12.69 8.85 -9.28
CA ARG A 183 12.65 7.82 -10.33
C ARG A 183 14.03 7.23 -10.67
N ARG A 184 15.12 7.96 -10.44
CA ARG A 184 16.50 7.56 -10.77
C ARG A 184 17.26 6.96 -9.58
N LEU A 185 16.69 7.06 -8.37
CA LEU A 185 17.29 6.51 -7.15
C LEU A 185 17.63 5.00 -7.23
N PRO A 186 16.84 4.13 -7.90
CA PRO A 186 17.20 2.72 -8.04
C PRO A 186 18.49 2.47 -8.83
N SER A 187 19.00 3.44 -9.59
CA SER A 187 20.26 3.26 -10.33
C SER A 187 21.53 3.49 -9.49
N ILE A 188 21.38 3.92 -8.23
CA ILE A 188 22.50 4.15 -7.28
C ILE A 188 22.37 3.33 -5.98
N MET A 189 21.41 2.41 -5.93
CA MET A 189 21.23 1.42 -4.87
C MET A 189 21.82 0.09 -5.31
#